data_AF-A0A259S3Q6-F1
#
_entry.id   AF-A0A259S3Q6-F1
#
_cell.length_a   1.000
_cell.length_b   1.000
_cell.length_c   1.000
_cell.angle_alpha   90.00
_cell.angle_beta   90.00
_cell.angle_gamma   90.00
#
_symmetry.space_group_name_H-M   'P 1'
#
loop_
_entity.id
_entity.type
_entity.pdbx_description
1 polymer ?
#
loop_
_entity_poly.entity_id
_entity_poly.type
_entity_poly.pdbx_seq_one_letter_code
_entity_poly.pdbx_strand_id
1 'polypeptide(L)'
;MQFDLIHTDGTARRGQLQFMRGTIQTPAFMPVGTYGTVKAVDPQEIEALGAEIILGNTFHLMLRPGTDVIRAHGDLHDFMGWNKPILTDSGGFQVFSLAEMRKIT
;
A
#
# COMPACT_ATOMS: atom_id res chain seq x y z
N MET A 1 -7.75 8.54 -12.20
CA MET A 1 -8.42 7.48 -11.42
C MET A 1 -9.89 7.52 -11.80
N GLN A 2 -10.48 6.38 -12.12
CA GLN A 2 -11.91 6.22 -12.37
C GLN A 2 -12.44 5.07 -11.52
N PHE A 3 -13.67 5.20 -11.01
CA PHE A 3 -14.37 4.13 -10.30
C PHE A 3 -15.65 3.79 -11.06
N ASP A 4 -15.82 2.54 -11.41
CA ASP A 4 -17.04 2.02 -12.03
C ASP A 4 -17.75 1.06 -11.07
N LEU A 5 -19.03 1.32 -10.80
CA LEU A 5 -19.90 0.40 -10.08
C LEU A 5 -20.50 -0.60 -11.09
N ILE A 6 -20.21 -1.89 -10.90
CA ILE A 6 -20.62 -2.96 -11.80
C ILE A 6 -21.96 -3.55 -11.36
N HIS A 7 -22.11 -3.81 -10.06
CA HIS A 7 -23.31 -4.43 -9.51
C HIS A 7 -23.50 -4.09 -8.02
N THR A 8 -24.74 -4.20 -7.56
CA THR A 8 -25.13 -4.00 -6.16
C THR A 8 -26.08 -5.10 -5.71
N ASP A 9 -25.86 -5.62 -4.50
CA ASP A 9 -26.78 -6.52 -3.80
C ASP A 9 -26.97 -6.02 -2.37
N GLY A 10 -28.13 -5.42 -2.07
CA GLY A 10 -28.34 -4.68 -0.83
C GLY A 10 -27.31 -3.55 -0.64
N THR A 11 -26.50 -3.63 0.41
CA THR A 11 -25.40 -2.67 0.69
C THR A 11 -24.07 -3.09 0.07
N ALA A 12 -23.96 -4.32 -0.45
CA ALA A 12 -22.75 -4.82 -1.10
C ALA A 12 -22.59 -4.22 -2.50
N ARG A 13 -21.34 -3.92 -2.87
CA ARG A 13 -20.99 -3.23 -4.12
C ARG A 13 -19.83 -3.96 -4.79
N ARG A 14 -20.07 -4.43 -6.02
CA ARG A 14 -19.02 -4.90 -6.93
C ARG A 14 -18.64 -3.75 -7.83
N GLY A 15 -17.37 -3.37 -7.87
CA GLY A 15 -16.90 -2.32 -8.76
C GLY A 15 -15.45 -2.50 -9.16
N GLN A 16 -14.91 -1.56 -9.90
CA GLN A 16 -13.49 -1.55 -10.25
C GLN A 16 -12.93 -0.14 -10.23
N LEU A 17 -11.65 -0.03 -9.87
CA LEU A 17 -10.89 1.22 -9.86
C LEU A 17 -9.81 1.14 -10.93
N GLN A 18 -9.83 2.04 -11.91
CA GLN A 18 -8.74 2.12 -12.90
C GLN A 18 -7.71 3.19 -12.53
N PHE A 19 -6.46 2.79 -12.55
CA PHE A 19 -5.27 3.60 -12.40
C PHE A 19 -4.36 3.42 -13.62
N MET A 20 -3.39 4.32 -13.79
CA MET A 20 -2.39 4.19 -14.86
C MET A 20 -1.57 2.89 -14.74
N ARG A 21 -1.36 2.40 -13.50
CA ARG A 21 -0.57 1.21 -13.20
C ARG A 21 -1.39 -0.09 -13.06
N GLY A 22 -2.70 -0.05 -13.32
CA GLY A 22 -3.54 -1.25 -13.25
C GLY A 22 -4.98 -0.99 -12.84
N THR A 23 -5.79 -2.04 -12.89
CA THR A 23 -7.18 -2.03 -12.43
C THR A 23 -7.30 -2.86 -11.15
N ILE A 24 -8.09 -2.38 -10.19
CA ILE A 24 -8.38 -3.08 -8.94
C ILE A 24 -9.86 -3.41 -8.89
N GLN A 25 -10.19 -4.67 -8.69
CA GLN A 25 -11.54 -5.16 -8.47
C GLN A 25 -11.93 -4.95 -7.00
N THR A 26 -13.12 -4.39 -6.76
CA THR A 26 -13.67 -4.20 -5.42
C THR A 26 -14.84 -5.15 -5.18
N PRO A 27 -14.99 -5.72 -3.96
CA PRO A 27 -14.17 -5.48 -2.75
C PRO A 27 -12.74 -6.00 -2.84
N ALA A 28 -11.76 -5.21 -2.36
CA ALA A 28 -10.33 -5.51 -2.46
C ALA A 28 -9.71 -5.71 -1.08
N PHE A 29 -8.80 -6.69 -0.98
CA PHE A 29 -7.90 -6.84 0.17
C PHE A 29 -6.51 -6.34 -0.21
N MET A 30 -5.90 -5.52 0.64
CA MET A 30 -4.59 -4.91 0.40
C MET A 30 -3.55 -5.51 1.36
N PRO A 31 -2.60 -6.32 0.87
CA PRO A 31 -1.44 -6.72 1.68
C PRO A 31 -0.65 -5.49 2.14
N VAL A 32 -0.23 -5.49 3.41
CA VAL A 32 0.46 -4.35 4.02
C VAL A 32 1.97 -4.52 3.93
N GLY A 33 2.63 -3.58 3.26
CA GLY A 33 4.07 -3.44 3.19
C GLY A 33 4.60 -2.47 4.26
N THR A 34 5.51 -2.97 5.11
CA THR A 34 6.19 -2.19 6.14
C THR A 34 7.67 -2.13 5.78
N TYR A 35 8.26 -0.92 5.72
CA TYR A 35 9.64 -0.69 5.24
C TYR A 35 9.89 -1.03 3.76
N GLY A 36 8.89 -0.87 2.88
CA GLY A 36 9.07 -1.12 1.45
C GLY A 36 9.13 -2.61 1.08
N THR A 37 8.58 -3.47 1.93
CA THR A 37 8.40 -4.89 1.66
C THR A 37 7.15 -5.38 2.40
N VAL A 38 6.39 -6.31 1.81
CA VAL A 38 5.46 -7.12 2.61
C VAL A 38 6.30 -8.16 3.33
N LYS A 39 6.30 -8.08 4.66
CA LYS A 39 7.26 -8.79 5.49
C LYS A 39 7.31 -10.29 5.15
N ALA A 40 8.50 -10.76 4.79
CA ALA A 40 8.81 -12.16 4.50
C ALA A 40 8.16 -12.74 3.22
N VAL A 41 7.74 -11.90 2.28
CA VAL A 41 7.14 -12.34 1.01
C VAL A 41 7.80 -11.59 -0.15
N ASP A 42 8.20 -12.33 -1.19
CA ASP A 42 8.72 -11.73 -2.42
C ASP A 42 7.59 -11.02 -3.20
N PRO A 43 7.81 -9.86 -3.84
CA PRO A 43 6.80 -9.22 -4.68
C PRO A 43 6.12 -10.17 -5.68
N GLN A 44 6.84 -11.12 -6.26
CA GLN A 44 6.31 -12.11 -7.19
C GLN A 44 5.29 -13.04 -6.53
N GLU A 45 5.49 -13.40 -5.27
CA GLU A 45 4.54 -14.22 -4.51
C GLU A 45 3.25 -13.44 -4.23
N ILE A 46 3.36 -12.15 -3.95
CA ILE A 46 2.19 -11.26 -3.76
C ILE A 46 1.40 -11.15 -5.06
N GLU A 47 2.09 -11.02 -6.20
CA GLU A 47 1.44 -11.02 -7.51
C GLU A 47 0.78 -12.36 -7.82
N ALA A 48 1.43 -13.49 -7.51
CA ALA A 48 0.91 -14.84 -7.73
C ALA A 48 -0.34 -15.14 -6.88
N LEU A 49 -0.47 -14.51 -5.70
CA LEU A 49 -1.69 -14.56 -4.88
C LEU A 49 -2.87 -13.77 -5.48
N GLY A 50 -2.66 -13.05 -6.59
CA GLY A 50 -3.69 -12.27 -7.26
C GLY A 50 -3.89 -10.89 -6.67
N ALA A 51 -2.95 -10.38 -5.87
CA ALA A 51 -3.04 -9.02 -5.36
C ALA A 51 -2.96 -8.01 -6.52
N GLU A 52 -3.91 -7.08 -6.53
CA GLU A 52 -4.00 -6.00 -7.52
C GLU A 52 -3.52 -4.65 -6.95
N ILE A 53 -3.36 -4.56 -5.63
CA ILE A 53 -2.92 -3.37 -4.91
C ILE A 53 -2.29 -3.78 -3.58
N ILE A 54 -1.29 -3.01 -3.14
CA ILE A 54 -0.71 -3.12 -1.79
C ILE A 54 -0.85 -1.80 -1.03
N LEU A 55 -0.75 -1.88 0.30
CA LEU A 55 -0.68 -0.71 1.18
C LEU A 55 0.75 -0.50 1.64
N GLY A 56 1.34 0.66 1.37
CA GLY A 56 2.65 1.08 1.86
C GLY A 56 2.55 1.93 3.12
N ASN A 57 3.31 1.58 4.16
CA ASN A 57 3.37 2.38 5.38
C ASN A 57 4.37 3.54 5.28
N THR A 58 3.86 4.76 5.20
CA THR A 58 4.67 5.98 4.99
C THR A 58 5.50 6.32 6.21
N PHE A 59 5.00 6.09 7.43
CA PHE A 59 5.75 6.37 8.66
C PHE A 59 7.08 5.62 8.68
N HIS A 60 7.04 4.31 8.43
CA HIS A 60 8.25 3.50 8.39
C HIS A 60 9.16 3.86 7.22
N LEU A 61 8.60 4.03 6.01
CA LEU A 61 9.37 4.41 4.81
C LEU A 61 10.12 5.74 4.98
N MET A 62 9.48 6.72 5.63
CA MET A 62 10.08 8.03 5.92
C MET A 62 11.23 7.94 6.91
N LEU A 63 11.13 7.11 7.95
CA LEU A 63 12.19 6.93 8.94
C LEU A 63 13.35 6.07 8.41
N ARG A 64 13.02 5.02 7.65
CA ARG A 64 13.99 4.11 7.03
C ARG A 64 13.34 3.43 5.82
N PRO A 65 13.90 3.51 4.62
CA PRO A 65 15.22 4.05 4.28
C PRO A 65 15.27 5.60 4.17
N GLY A 66 14.13 6.28 4.21
CA GLY A 66 14.02 7.71 3.92
C GLY A 66 13.68 7.98 2.46
N THR A 67 13.00 9.11 2.22
CA THR A 67 12.48 9.47 0.89
C THR A 67 13.60 9.75 -0.13
N ASP A 68 14.76 10.22 0.32
CA ASP A 68 15.90 10.48 -0.56
C ASP A 68 16.49 9.19 -1.14
N VAL A 69 16.54 8.12 -0.34
CA VAL A 69 16.98 6.80 -0.82
C VAL A 69 15.98 6.24 -1.81
N ILE A 70 14.68 6.35 -1.53
CA ILE A 70 13.62 5.89 -2.46
C ILE A 70 13.73 6.65 -3.78
N ARG A 71 13.89 7.98 -3.73
CA ARG A 71 14.06 8.82 -4.94
C ARG A 71 15.32 8.47 -5.73
N ALA A 72 16.41 8.12 -5.05
CA ALA A 72 17.63 7.68 -5.72
C ALA A 72 17.46 6.36 -6.50
N HIS A 73 16.43 5.57 -6.18
CA HIS A 73 16.05 4.35 -6.89
C HIS A 73 14.94 4.57 -7.92
N GLY A 74 14.53 5.82 -8.17
CA GLY A 74 13.39 6.16 -9.03
C GLY A 74 12.18 6.56 -8.19
N ASP A 75 11.19 5.69 -8.11
CA ASP A 75 10.03 5.85 -7.22
C ASP A 75 9.82 4.64 -6.27
N LEU A 76 8.74 4.65 -5.50
CA LEU A 76 8.44 3.57 -4.55
C LEU A 76 8.18 2.22 -5.25
N HIS A 77 7.63 2.21 -6.46
CA HIS A 77 7.41 1.00 -7.26
C HIS A 77 8.76 0.38 -7.62
N ASP A 78 9.70 1.20 -8.11
CA ASP A 78 11.05 0.77 -8.47
C ASP A 78 11.79 0.22 -7.24
N PHE A 79 11.69 0.92 -6.11
CA PHE A 79 12.32 0.50 -4.86
C PHE A 79 11.77 -0.83 -4.32
N MET A 80 10.45 -1.06 -4.44
CA MET A 80 9.79 -2.28 -3.95
C MET A 80 9.76 -3.42 -4.96
N GLY A 81 10.09 -3.16 -6.23
CA GLY A 81 9.88 -4.12 -7.32
C GLY A 81 8.40 -4.43 -7.58
N TRP A 82 7.50 -3.48 -7.29
CA TRP A 82 6.04 -3.67 -7.42
C TRP A 82 5.46 -2.72 -8.47
N ASN A 83 4.97 -3.27 -9.58
CA ASN A 83 4.55 -2.45 -10.74
C ASN A 83 3.05 -2.13 -10.80
N LYS A 84 2.26 -2.62 -9.84
CA LYS A 84 0.81 -2.39 -9.74
C LYS A 84 0.51 -1.22 -8.78
N PRO A 85 -0.76 -0.80 -8.60
CA PRO A 85 -1.10 0.29 -7.68
C PRO A 85 -0.59 0.10 -6.24
N ILE A 86 -0.22 1.21 -5.61
CA ILE A 86 0.14 1.31 -4.20
C ILE A 86 -0.74 2.37 -3.55
N LEU A 87 -1.36 2.04 -2.41
CA LEU A 87 -1.96 3.02 -1.52
C LEU A 87 -0.99 3.29 -0.38
N THR A 88 -0.56 4.53 -0.22
CA THR A 88 0.25 4.95 0.93
C THR A 88 -0.65 5.52 2.02
N ASP A 89 -0.47 5.07 3.26
CA ASP A 89 -1.08 5.75 4.40
C ASP A 89 -0.39 7.09 4.68
N SER A 90 -0.94 7.92 5.56
CA SER A 90 -0.31 9.21 5.92
C SER A 90 0.74 9.08 7.04
N GLY A 91 0.81 7.92 7.71
CA GLY A 91 1.63 7.71 8.90
C GLY A 91 1.07 8.35 10.20
N GLY A 92 -0.04 9.08 10.14
CA GLY A 92 -0.58 9.81 11.29
C GLY A 92 -1.03 8.90 12.44
N PHE A 93 -1.56 7.72 12.11
CA PHE A 93 -1.95 6.73 13.11
C PHE A 93 -0.74 6.22 13.92
N GLN A 94 0.41 6.01 13.28
CA GLN A 94 1.64 5.54 13.92
C GLN A 94 2.25 6.65 14.78
N VAL A 95 2.23 7.90 14.31
CA VAL A 95 2.62 9.06 15.13
C VAL A 95 1.79 9.15 16.40
N PHE A 96 0.46 8.96 16.31
CA PHE A 96 -0.44 8.99 17.44
C PHE A 96 -0.22 7.82 18.41
N SER A 97 -0.21 6.58 17.91
CA SER A 97 -0.10 5.37 18.73
C SER A 97 1.27 5.19 19.40
N LEU A 98 2.35 5.67 18.77
CA LEU A 98 3.69 5.66 19.39
C LEU A 98 3.85 6.77 20.44
N ALA A 99 3.08 7.86 20.36
CA ALA A 99 3.12 8.93 21.36
C ALA A 99 2.62 8.44 22.73
N GLU A 100 1.63 7.56 22.77
CA GLU A 100 1.14 6.94 24.02
C GLU A 100 2.15 5.95 24.63
N MET A 101 3.05 5.36 23.83
CA MET A 101 4.09 4.45 24.31
C MET A 101 5.33 5.16 24.88
N ARG A 102 5.42 6.50 24.81
CA ARG A 102 6.47 7.24 25.53
C ARG A 102 6.15 7.32 27.02
N LYS A 103 6.50 6.28 27.78
CA LYS A 103 6.85 6.45 29.20
C LYS A 103 8.18 7.16 29.26
N ILE A 104 8.17 8.46 29.54
CA ILE A 104 9.36 9.16 30.03
C ILE A 104 9.46 8.80 31.52
N THR A 105 10.36 7.87 31.82
CA THR A 105 10.86 7.61 33.19
C THR A 105 12.18 8.30 33.38
#